data_AF-A0A7U6KP87-F1
#
_entry.id   AF-A0A7U6KP87-F1
#
_cell.length_a   1.000
_cell.length_b   1.000
_cell.length_c   1.000
_cell.angle_alpha   90.00
_cell.angle_beta   90.00
_cell.angle_gamma   90.00
#
_symmetry.space_group_name_H-M   'P 1'
#
loop_
_entity.id
_entity.type
_entity.pdbx_description
1 polymer ?
#
loop_
_entity_poly.entity_id
_entity_poly.type
_entity_poly.pdbx_seq_one_letter_code
_entity_poly.pdbx_strand_id
1 'polypeptide(L)'
;MLKKDCLIEKPILDLQTNKPISVNDKVQYMLGIQYYGAKGAGERIHWVEPSSTTLVKSIIQDTLKITERYREHLVYLRQKNLKDLLPKGIDEIPDDLIELDDLIDHLFISRKEQEVVVVEEMQY
;
A
#
# COMPACT_ATOMS: atom_id res chain seq x y z
N MET A 1 -11.65 -0.22 -8.89
CA MET A 1 -10.42 -0.55 -8.13
C MET A 1 -9.78 0.75 -7.66
N LEU A 2 -9.11 0.73 -6.50
CA LEU A 2 -8.36 1.86 -5.96
C LEU A 2 -6.92 1.84 -6.53
N LYS A 3 -6.34 3.00 -6.83
CA LYS A 3 -4.94 3.11 -7.30
C LYS A 3 -3.97 3.33 -6.13
N LYS A 4 -2.65 3.16 -6.34
CA LYS A 4 -1.62 3.50 -5.32
C LYS A 4 -1.57 5.02 -5.07
N ASP A 5 -1.70 5.78 -6.15
CA ASP A 5 -1.78 7.22 -6.28
C ASP A 5 -3.23 7.75 -6.15
N CYS A 6 -4.08 7.08 -5.38
CA CYS A 6 -5.49 7.46 -5.23
C CYS A 6 -5.74 8.73 -4.39
N LEU A 7 -4.75 9.23 -3.64
CA LEU A 7 -4.92 10.43 -2.82
C LEU A 7 -4.62 11.68 -3.64
N ILE A 8 -5.62 12.55 -3.78
CA ILE A 8 -5.54 13.85 -4.43
C ILE A 8 -5.65 14.94 -3.36
N GLU A 9 -4.73 15.90 -3.37
CA GLU A 9 -4.81 17.10 -2.54
C GLU A 9 -5.16 18.30 -3.42
N LYS A 10 -6.13 19.11 -2.97
CA LYS A 10 -6.53 20.35 -3.65
C LYS A 10 -6.48 21.51 -2.66
N PRO A 11 -5.73 22.60 -2.93
CA PRO A 11 -5.69 23.75 -2.02
C PRO A 11 -7.08 24.37 -1.85
N ILE A 12 -7.41 24.77 -0.62
CA ILE A 12 -8.60 25.56 -0.33
C ILE A 12 -8.29 27.00 -0.75
N LEU A 13 -9.09 27.56 -1.63
CA LEU A 13 -8.92 28.91 -2.16
C LEU A 13 -9.86 29.89 -1.44
N ASP A 14 -9.35 31.08 -1.14
CA ASP A 14 -10.17 32.22 -0.72
C ASP A 14 -11.09 32.65 -1.89
N LEU A 15 -12.38 32.78 -1.61
CA LEU A 15 -13.41 33.15 -2.58
C LEU A 15 -13.24 34.59 -3.13
N GLN A 16 -12.53 35.48 -2.42
CA GLN A 16 -12.30 36.86 -2.87
C GLN A 16 -11.00 37.01 -3.66
N THR A 17 -9.88 36.49 -3.15
CA THR A 17 -8.57 36.66 -3.81
C THR A 17 -8.18 35.51 -4.75
N ASN A 18 -8.91 34.39 -4.74
CA ASN A 18 -8.61 33.14 -5.47
C ASN A 18 -7.21 32.56 -5.15
N LYS A 19 -6.66 32.89 -3.98
CA LYS A 19 -5.36 32.41 -3.49
C LYS A 19 -5.53 31.27 -2.46
N PRO A 20 -4.55 30.36 -2.31
CA PRO A 20 -4.59 29.36 -1.25
C PRO A 20 -4.66 29.99 0.14
N ILE A 21 -5.55 29.47 0.99
CA ILE A 21 -5.66 29.85 2.40
C ILE A 21 -4.55 29.15 3.19
N SER A 22 -3.87 29.89 4.07
CA SER A 22 -2.92 29.34 5.04
C SER A 22 -3.38 29.61 6.46
N VAL A 23 -3.12 28.66 7.37
CA VAL A 23 -3.34 28.78 8.81
C VAL A 23 -2.06 28.33 9.50
N ASN A 24 -1.51 29.16 10.39
CA ASN A 24 -0.21 28.94 11.04
C ASN A 24 0.88 28.55 10.02
N ASP A 25 1.01 29.37 8.97
CA ASP A 25 1.90 29.22 7.81
C ASP A 25 1.77 27.92 7.00
N LYS A 26 0.75 27.09 7.28
CA LYS A 26 0.46 25.86 6.53
C LYS A 26 -0.72 26.08 5.58
N VAL A 27 -0.47 25.87 4.29
CA VAL A 27 -1.51 25.90 3.24
C VAL A 27 -2.56 24.82 3.54
N GLN A 28 -3.83 25.22 3.51
CA GLN A 28 -4.98 24.35 3.75
C GLN A 28 -5.40 23.65 2.45
N TYR A 29 -5.76 22.37 2.54
CA TYR A 29 -6.15 21.55 1.39
C TYR A 29 -7.32 20.62 1.74
N MET A 30 -8.11 20.28 0.73
CA MET A 30 -9.05 19.17 0.78
C MET A 30 -8.34 17.90 0.31
N LEU A 31 -8.47 16.82 1.06
CA LEU A 31 -8.05 15.48 0.61
C LEU A 31 -9.21 14.81 -0.14
N GLY A 32 -8.91 14.14 -1.25
CA GLY A 32 -9.87 13.36 -2.02
C GLY A 32 -9.33 11.97 -2.35
N ILE A 33 -10.20 10.97 -2.33
CA ILE A 33 -9.89 9.59 -2.73
C ILE A 33 -10.42 9.37 -4.15
N GLN A 34 -9.52 9.13 -5.11
CA GLN A 34 -9.83 8.84 -6.51
C GLN A 34 -10.03 7.33 -6.74
N TYR A 35 -11.14 6.95 -7.35
CA TYR A 35 -11.48 5.55 -7.65
C TYR A 35 -12.39 5.43 -8.87
N TYR A 36 -12.38 4.25 -9.51
CA TYR A 36 -13.39 3.89 -10.52
C TYR A 36 -14.66 3.38 -9.84
N GLY A 37 -15.80 4.00 -10.15
CA GLY A 37 -17.12 3.60 -9.68
C GLY A 37 -17.62 2.30 -10.32
N ALA A 38 -18.58 1.65 -9.66
CA ALA A 38 -19.19 0.42 -10.17
C ALA A 38 -20.01 0.65 -11.45
N LYS A 39 -20.25 -0.44 -12.21
CA LYS A 39 -21.17 -0.48 -13.37
C LYS A 39 -20.95 0.64 -14.41
N GLY A 40 -19.70 0.97 -14.70
CA GLY A 40 -19.35 1.97 -15.72
C GLY A 40 -19.55 3.44 -15.31
N ALA A 41 -19.76 3.73 -14.01
CA ALA A 41 -19.99 5.09 -13.51
C ALA A 41 -18.79 6.05 -13.60
N GLY A 42 -17.72 5.69 -14.32
CA GLY A 42 -16.53 6.50 -14.56
C GLY A 42 -15.57 6.59 -13.36
N GLU A 43 -14.58 7.46 -13.49
CA GLU A 43 -13.70 7.87 -12.39
C GLU A 43 -14.42 8.87 -11.48
N ARG A 44 -14.18 8.77 -10.17
CA ARG A 44 -14.82 9.57 -9.13
C ARG A 44 -13.78 9.99 -8.09
N ILE A 45 -14.05 11.11 -7.44
CA ILE A 45 -13.32 11.59 -6.26
C ILE A 45 -14.31 11.69 -5.11
N HIS A 46 -14.04 10.98 -4.01
CA HIS A 46 -14.74 11.17 -2.74
C HIS A 46 -13.90 12.13 -1.89
N TRP A 47 -14.42 13.34 -1.65
CA TRP A 47 -13.76 14.32 -0.79
C TRP A 47 -13.89 13.90 0.68
N VAL A 48 -12.76 13.82 1.36
CA VAL A 48 -12.63 13.40 2.75
C VAL A 48 -13.03 14.55 3.66
N GLU A 49 -13.75 14.23 4.74
CA GLU A 49 -14.07 15.20 5.80
C GLU A 49 -12.77 15.67 6.48
N PRO A 50 -12.59 16.99 6.74
CA PRO A 50 -11.30 17.54 7.19
C PRO A 50 -10.64 16.86 8.41
N SER A 51 -11.40 16.54 9.47
CA SER A 51 -10.86 15.86 10.67
C SER A 51 -10.38 14.44 10.37
N SER A 52 -11.00 13.78 9.40
CA SER A 52 -10.68 12.42 8.95
C SER A 52 -9.42 12.33 8.08
N THR A 53 -8.87 13.46 7.61
CA THR A 53 -7.71 13.55 6.70
C THR A 53 -6.52 12.70 7.15
N THR A 54 -6.12 12.83 8.42
CA THR A 54 -4.93 12.13 8.97
C THR A 54 -5.14 10.62 9.01
N LEU A 55 -6.34 10.17 9.42
CA LEU A 55 -6.69 8.76 9.48
C LEU A 55 -6.69 8.11 8.10
N VAL A 56 -7.29 8.77 7.10
CA VAL A 56 -7.29 8.27 5.71
C VAL A 56 -5.87 8.17 5.15
N LYS A 57 -4.99 9.14 5.43
CA LYS A 57 -3.58 9.08 5.02
C LYS A 57 -2.86 7.88 5.63
N SER A 58 -3.02 7.63 6.94
CA SER A 58 -2.45 6.45 7.59
C SER A 58 -2.97 5.17 6.95
N ILE A 59 -4.29 4.99 6.85
CA ILE A 59 -4.90 3.78 6.27
C ILE A 59 -4.35 3.45 4.88
N ILE A 60 -4.17 4.45 4.00
CA ILE A 60 -3.58 4.23 2.67
C ILE A 60 -2.08 3.89 2.76
N GLN A 61 -1.31 4.61 3.57
CA GLN A 61 0.13 4.36 3.77
C GLN A 61 0.39 2.97 4.38
N ASP A 62 -0.37 2.59 5.41
CA ASP A 62 -0.29 1.31 6.10
C ASP A 62 -0.74 0.17 5.20
N THR A 63 -1.83 0.35 4.44
CA THR A 63 -2.26 -0.60 3.40
C THR A 63 -1.18 -0.79 2.34
N LEU A 64 -0.51 0.29 1.92
CA LEU A 64 0.61 0.21 0.98
C LEU A 64 1.81 -0.53 1.60
N LYS A 65 2.12 -0.33 2.87
CA LYS A 65 3.20 -1.06 3.56
C LYS A 65 2.89 -2.56 3.69
N ILE A 66 1.75 -2.93 4.26
CA ILE A 66 1.41 -4.35 4.51
C ILE A 66 1.18 -5.17 3.22
N THR A 67 0.84 -4.51 2.10
CA THR A 67 0.68 -5.19 0.80
C THR A 67 1.93 -5.13 -0.10
N GLU A 68 3.07 -4.64 0.38
CA GLU A 68 4.30 -4.44 -0.42
C GLU A 68 4.83 -5.74 -1.05
N ARG A 69 5.22 -6.72 -0.23
CA ARG A 69 5.75 -8.02 -0.66
C ARG A 69 4.86 -8.73 -1.70
N TYR A 70 3.53 -8.60 -1.54
CA TYR A 70 2.56 -9.17 -2.48
C TYR A 70 2.53 -8.43 -3.83
N ARG A 71 2.67 -7.10 -3.86
CA ARG A 71 2.79 -6.34 -5.11
C ARG A 71 4.09 -6.65 -5.84
N GLU A 72 5.19 -6.78 -5.11
CA GLU A 72 6.50 -7.12 -5.68
C GLU A 72 6.48 -8.51 -6.32
N HIS A 73 5.91 -9.50 -5.64
CA HIS A 73 5.68 -10.83 -6.20
C HIS A 73 4.77 -10.79 -7.45
N LEU A 74 3.71 -9.97 -7.46
CA LEU A 74 2.87 -9.77 -8.64
C LEU A 74 3.57 -9.03 -9.79
N VAL A 75 4.60 -8.22 -9.53
CA VAL A 75 5.46 -7.64 -10.58
C VAL A 75 6.40 -8.70 -11.13
N TYR A 76 7.03 -9.50 -10.26
CA TYR A 76 7.88 -10.63 -10.63
C TYR A 76 7.15 -11.63 -11.54
N LEU A 77 5.96 -12.10 -11.15
CA LEU A 77 5.17 -13.05 -11.95
C LEU A 77 4.80 -12.52 -13.34
N ARG A 78 4.63 -11.19 -13.49
CA ARG A 78 4.42 -10.54 -14.79
C ARG A 78 5.71 -10.47 -15.62
N GLN A 79 6.87 -10.23 -14.99
CA GLN A 79 8.17 -10.26 -15.65
C GLN A 79 8.50 -11.67 -16.18
N LYS A 80 8.09 -12.73 -15.46
CA LYS A 80 8.13 -14.14 -15.92
C LYS A 80 7.06 -14.49 -16.96
N ASN A 81 6.27 -13.52 -17.42
CA ASN A 81 5.14 -13.69 -18.35
C ASN A 81 4.14 -14.79 -17.93
N LEU A 82 3.95 -14.99 -16.62
CA LEU A 82 3.05 -16.01 -16.04
C LEU A 82 3.28 -17.44 -16.57
N LYS A 83 4.51 -17.80 -16.93
CA LYS A 83 4.90 -19.17 -17.35
C LYS A 83 4.45 -20.23 -16.33
N ASP A 84 4.54 -19.87 -15.05
CA ASP A 84 4.06 -20.60 -13.88
C ASP A 84 3.88 -19.58 -12.73
N LEU A 85 3.59 -20.06 -11.52
CA LEU A 85 3.28 -19.24 -10.33
C LEU A 85 4.25 -19.46 -9.17
N LEU A 86 5.48 -19.91 -9.43
CA LEU A 86 6.44 -20.20 -8.37
C LEU A 86 6.95 -18.92 -7.66
N PRO A 87 7.28 -18.99 -6.36
CA PRO A 87 8.01 -17.93 -5.66
C PRO A 87 9.38 -17.69 -6.29
N LYS A 88 9.77 -16.41 -6.38
CA LYS A 88 11.05 -15.97 -6.95
C LYS A 88 12.28 -16.71 -6.41
N GLY A 89 12.27 -17.13 -5.15
CA GLY A 89 13.36 -17.90 -4.54
C GLY A 89 13.59 -19.26 -5.20
N ILE A 90 12.53 -19.96 -5.64
CA ILE A 90 12.66 -21.24 -6.35
C ILE A 90 13.30 -21.04 -7.73
N ASP A 91 12.96 -19.95 -8.41
CA ASP A 91 13.53 -19.58 -9.71
C ASP A 91 14.94 -18.97 -9.64
N GLU A 92 15.48 -18.78 -8.44
CA GLU A 92 16.87 -18.36 -8.20
C GLU A 92 17.78 -19.54 -7.79
N ILE A 93 17.22 -20.74 -7.66
CA ILE A 93 17.99 -21.98 -7.49
C ILE A 93 18.59 -22.37 -8.85
N PRO A 94 19.91 -22.64 -8.95
CA PRO A 94 20.58 -22.91 -10.22
C PRO A 94 20.44 -24.38 -10.69
N ASP A 95 20.00 -25.28 -9.81
CA ASP A 95 19.89 -26.71 -10.05
C ASP A 95 18.49 -27.11 -10.55
N ASP A 96 18.41 -28.10 -11.46
CA ASP A 96 17.14 -28.63 -12.00
C ASP A 96 16.28 -29.38 -10.95
N LEU A 97 16.80 -29.57 -9.72
CA LEU A 97 16.16 -30.27 -8.61
C LEU A 97 16.23 -29.40 -7.35
N ILE A 98 15.14 -29.42 -6.57
CA ILE A 98 15.01 -28.76 -5.27
C ILE A 98 14.75 -29.82 -4.19
N GLU A 99 15.40 -29.70 -3.04
CA GLU A 99 15.12 -30.57 -1.89
C GLU A 99 13.74 -30.25 -1.29
N LEU A 100 13.09 -31.26 -0.71
CA LEU A 100 11.71 -31.11 -0.23
C LEU A 100 11.58 -30.08 0.91
N ASP A 101 12.62 -29.95 1.74
CA ASP A 101 12.63 -29.00 2.86
C ASP A 101 12.78 -27.54 2.37
N ASP A 102 13.64 -27.29 1.37
CA ASP A 102 13.78 -25.97 0.72
C ASP A 102 12.48 -25.57 -0.01
N LEU A 103 11.84 -26.54 -0.68
CA LEU A 103 10.53 -26.36 -1.30
C LEU A 103 9.46 -25.99 -0.26
N ILE A 104 9.53 -26.55 0.94
CA ILE A 104 8.62 -26.24 2.04
C ILE A 104 8.84 -24.81 2.56
N ASP A 105 10.07 -24.42 2.90
CA ASP A 105 10.35 -23.07 3.42
C ASP A 105 10.12 -21.96 2.35
N HIS A 106 10.14 -22.30 1.04
CA HIS A 106 9.76 -21.36 -0.03
C HIS A 106 8.26 -21.30 -0.36
N LEU A 107 7.52 -22.42 -0.37
CA LEU A 107 6.07 -22.42 -0.66
C LEU A 107 5.23 -22.09 0.56
N PHE A 108 5.59 -22.62 1.72
CA PHE A 108 4.87 -22.41 2.98
C PHE A 108 5.63 -21.37 3.80
N ILE A 109 5.13 -20.14 3.77
CA ILE A 109 5.59 -19.05 4.65
C ILE A 109 5.25 -19.42 6.10
N SER A 110 6.12 -20.21 6.71
CA SER A 110 6.03 -20.60 8.11
C SER A 110 6.13 -19.35 8.99
N ARG A 111 5.33 -19.26 10.06
CA ARG A 111 5.19 -18.05 10.89
C ARG A 111 6.40 -17.79 11.83
N LYS A 112 7.63 -18.06 11.37
CA LYS A 112 8.88 -17.81 12.13
C LYS A 112 9.06 -16.31 12.46
N GLU A 113 8.46 -15.39 11.70
CA GLU A 113 8.53 -13.93 11.91
C GLU A 113 7.54 -13.37 12.96
N GLN A 114 7.16 -14.13 14.00
CA GLN A 114 6.32 -13.62 15.12
C GLN A 114 6.87 -13.85 16.54
N GLU A 115 8.07 -14.45 16.71
CA GLU A 115 8.64 -14.77 18.04
C GLU A 115 9.84 -13.88 18.45
N VAL A 116 9.86 -12.60 18.04
CA VAL A 116 10.79 -11.60 18.60
C VAL A 116 10.06 -10.27 18.87
N VAL A 117 10.40 -9.61 19.99
CA VAL A 117 9.85 -8.35 20.53
C VAL A 117 8.53 -8.47 21.30
N VAL A 118 8.56 -9.18 22.44
CA VAL A 118 7.67 -8.96 23.61
C VAL A 118 8.49 -8.99 24.92
N VAL A 119 9.65 -8.36 24.90
CA VAL A 119 10.54 -8.02 26.04
C VAL A 119 11.47 -6.88 25.55
N GLU A 120 11.80 -5.84 26.30
CA GLU A 120 11.22 -5.29 27.55
C GLU A 120 10.31 -4.07 27.17
N GLU A 121 9.87 -3.11 27.98
CA GLU A 121 10.10 -2.70 29.37
C GLU A 121 8.76 -2.45 30.10
N MET A 122 8.69 -2.71 31.42
CA MET A 122 7.66 -2.18 32.34
C MET A 122 8.24 -2.08 33.76
N GLN A 123 8.76 -0.91 34.12
CA GLN A 123 9.05 -0.55 35.52
C GLN A 123 8.47 0.83 35.83
N TYR A 124 7.69 0.89 36.91
CA TYR A 124 7.15 2.07 37.60
C TYR A 124 7.56 1.99 39.07
#